data_AF-A0A1B3SKK4-F1
#
_entry.id   AF-A0A1B3SKK4-F1
#
_cell.length_a   1.000
_cell.length_b   1.000
_cell.length_c   1.000
_cell.angle_alpha   90.00
_cell.angle_beta   90.00
_cell.angle_gamma   90.00
#
_symmetry.space_group_name_H-M   'P 1'
#
loop_
_entity.id
_entity.type
_entity.pdbx_description
1 polymer ?
#
loop_
_entity_poly.entity_id
_entity_poly.type
_entity_poly.pdbx_seq_one_letter_code
_entity_poly.pdbx_strand_id
1 'polypeptide(L)'
;MLEKFLNKEEKRLFSKKNLKKIRKEDFFAYLEMEESLLQSLKQKYNEDNFENPIVEDEIVRQEQYVKWLNEYYFEYVLVDPNKGKVPNTLEEEFDKLIKPIEKIQKK
;
A
#
# COMPACT_ATOMS: atom_id res chain seq x y z
N MET A 1 0.04 14.15 -8.84
CA MET A 1 0.74 14.74 -7.69
C MET A 1 1.82 13.84 -7.05
N LEU A 2 2.06 12.60 -7.54
CA LEU A 2 3.23 11.76 -7.21
C LEU A 2 4.57 12.26 -7.79
N GLU A 3 4.51 12.97 -8.92
CA GLU A 3 5.71 13.35 -9.68
C GLU A 3 6.54 14.47 -9.05
N LYS A 4 6.09 15.08 -7.95
CA LYS A 4 6.82 16.21 -7.35
C LYS A 4 7.81 15.79 -6.26
N PHE A 5 7.59 14.67 -5.59
CA PHE A 5 8.38 14.25 -4.42
C PHE A 5 9.36 13.12 -4.69
N LEU A 6 9.08 12.27 -5.68
CA LEU A 6 9.92 11.11 -5.97
C LEU A 6 11.16 11.51 -6.79
N ASN A 7 12.29 10.91 -6.48
CA ASN A 7 13.50 11.01 -7.30
C ASN A 7 13.32 10.30 -8.65
N LYS A 8 14.25 10.46 -9.59
CA LYS A 8 14.07 9.96 -10.97
C LYS A 8 13.96 8.43 -11.04
N GLU A 9 14.59 7.71 -10.12
CA GLU A 9 14.54 6.25 -10.04
C GLU A 9 13.27 5.76 -9.34
N GLU A 10 12.89 6.40 -8.23
CA GLU A 10 11.64 6.17 -7.52
C GLU A 10 10.43 6.45 -8.40
N LYS A 11 10.44 7.54 -9.18
CA LYS A 11 9.40 7.83 -10.20
C LYS A 11 9.24 6.69 -11.20
N ARG A 12 10.34 6.02 -11.54
CA ARG A 12 10.34 4.90 -12.47
C ARG A 12 9.77 3.66 -11.80
N LEU A 13 10.20 3.34 -10.57
CA LEU A 13 9.69 2.25 -9.75
C LEU A 13 8.19 2.39 -9.43
N PHE A 14 7.76 3.58 -9.03
CA PHE A 14 6.37 3.91 -8.67
C PHE A 14 5.55 4.47 -9.84
N SER A 15 5.98 4.25 -11.08
CA SER A 15 5.14 4.57 -12.25
C SER A 15 3.93 3.64 -12.30
N LYS A 16 2.76 4.11 -12.78
CA LYS A 16 1.53 3.29 -12.95
C LYS A 16 1.76 1.94 -13.66
N LYS A 17 2.76 1.84 -14.52
CA LYS A 17 3.13 0.59 -15.22
C LYS A 17 3.89 -0.40 -14.34
N ASN A 18 4.74 0.08 -13.44
CA ASN A 18 5.54 -0.75 -12.54
C ASN A 18 4.84 -1.01 -11.20
N LEU A 19 3.94 -0.14 -10.78
CA LEU A 19 3.08 -0.34 -9.60
C LEU A 19 2.19 -1.59 -9.71
N LYS A 20 1.78 -1.99 -10.91
CA LYS A 20 1.06 -3.27 -11.14
C LYS A 20 1.95 -4.51 -10.97
N LYS A 21 3.27 -4.34 -10.92
CA LYS A 21 4.28 -5.41 -10.89
C LYS A 21 5.06 -5.48 -9.59
N ILE A 22 4.99 -4.46 -8.74
CA ILE A 22 5.57 -4.52 -7.40
C ILE A 22 4.78 -5.55 -6.60
N ARG A 23 5.46 -6.58 -6.10
CA ARG A 23 4.85 -7.55 -5.19
C ARG A 23 4.59 -6.85 -3.86
N LYS A 24 3.49 -7.19 -3.19
CA LYS A 24 3.13 -6.58 -1.90
C LYS A 24 4.25 -6.73 -0.88
N GLU A 25 4.95 -7.86 -0.92
CA GLU A 25 6.14 -8.17 -0.12
C GLU A 25 7.29 -7.18 -0.37
N ASP A 26 7.57 -6.85 -1.64
CA ASP A 26 8.65 -5.93 -1.99
C ASP A 26 8.32 -4.49 -1.54
N PHE A 27 7.05 -4.09 -1.59
CA PHE A 27 6.60 -2.80 -1.07
C PHE A 27 6.68 -2.76 0.47
N PHE A 28 6.23 -3.83 1.13
CA PHE A 28 6.25 -3.91 2.59
C PHE A 28 7.69 -3.87 3.14
N ALA A 29 8.61 -4.63 2.52
CA ALA A 29 10.03 -4.57 2.88
C ALA A 29 10.64 -3.17 2.68
N TYR A 30 10.22 -2.46 1.61
CA TYR A 30 10.63 -1.08 1.40
C TYR A 30 10.08 -0.14 2.50
N LEU A 31 8.81 -0.28 2.87
CA LEU A 31 8.21 0.48 3.96
C LEU A 31 8.92 0.24 5.30
N GLU A 32 9.19 -1.02 5.65
CA GLU A 32 9.93 -1.38 6.88
C GLU A 32 11.34 -0.77 6.91
N MET A 33 12.01 -0.69 5.76
CA MET A 33 13.32 -0.05 5.65
C MET A 33 13.24 1.45 5.93
N GLU A 34 12.27 2.15 5.34
CA GLU A 34 12.06 3.59 5.52
C GLU A 34 11.63 3.94 6.97
N GLU A 35 10.87 3.06 7.62
CA GLU A 35 10.52 3.17 9.04
C GLU A 35 11.74 2.98 9.94
N SER A 36 12.61 2.01 9.61
CA SER A 36 13.86 1.77 10.34
C SER A 36 14.83 2.95 10.23
N LEU A 37 14.91 3.56 9.05
CA LEU A 37 15.69 4.78 8.82
C LEU A 37 15.18 5.93 9.69
N LEU A 38 13.86 6.14 9.74
CA LEU A 38 13.24 7.15 10.59
C LEU A 38 13.56 6.93 12.08
N GLN A 39 13.49 5.68 12.56
CA GLN A 39 13.84 5.37 13.95
C GLN A 39 15.31 5.66 14.24
N SER A 40 16.21 5.33 13.30
CA SER A 40 17.63 5.63 13.44
C SER A 40 17.89 7.13 13.51
N LEU A 41 17.22 7.95 12.69
CA LEU A 41 17.33 9.41 12.73
C LEU A 41 16.85 9.98 14.08
N LYS A 42 15.71 9.50 14.59
CA LYS A 42 15.18 9.89 15.90
C LYS A 42 16.12 9.50 17.05
N GLN A 43 16.66 8.29 16.99
CA GLN A 43 17.62 7.82 17.98
C GLN A 43 18.87 8.70 17.98
N LYS A 44 19.44 8.96 16.80
CA LYS A 44 20.60 9.84 16.66
C LYS A 44 20.32 11.24 17.22
N TYR A 45 19.16 11.81 16.91
CA TYR A 45 18.75 13.11 17.42
C TYR A 45 18.63 13.14 18.95
N ASN A 46 18.15 12.06 19.58
CA ASN A 46 18.06 11.96 21.03
C ASN A 46 19.42 11.72 21.71
N GLU A 47 20.36 11.06 21.03
CA GLU A 47 21.71 10.79 21.53
C GLU A 47 22.64 12.00 21.39
N ASP A 48 22.50 12.76 20.29
CA ASP A 48 23.17 14.03 20.11
C ASP A 48 22.48 15.06 21.03
N ASN A 49 23.07 15.31 22.22
CA ASN A 49 22.63 16.31 23.24
C ASN A 49 22.58 17.79 22.74
N PHE A 50 22.58 18.02 21.44
CA PHE A 50 22.55 19.31 20.79
C PHE A 50 21.33 19.37 19.87
N GLU A 51 20.46 20.37 20.06
CA GLU A 51 19.35 20.65 19.14
C GLU A 51 19.94 20.99 17.77
N ASN A 52 19.93 20.02 16.86
CA ASN A 52 20.37 20.18 15.49
C ASN A 52 19.17 20.39 14.57
N PRO A 53 18.85 21.64 14.19
CA PRO A 53 17.66 21.96 13.40
C PRO A 53 17.68 21.31 12.00
N ILE A 54 18.85 20.93 11.49
CA ILE A 54 18.97 20.23 10.20
C ILE A 54 18.46 18.79 10.34
N VAL A 55 18.83 18.11 11.41
CA VAL A 55 18.40 16.73 11.69
C VAL A 55 16.92 16.70 12.04
N GLU A 56 16.43 17.70 12.77
CA GLU A 56 15.01 17.86 13.06
C GLU A 56 14.17 18.01 11.79
N ASP A 57 14.58 18.88 10.85
CA ASP A 57 13.90 19.06 9.57
C ASP A 57 13.99 17.80 8.68
N GLU A 58 15.09 17.05 8.76
CA GLU A 58 15.25 15.77 8.06
C GLU A 58 14.32 14.68 8.66
N ILE A 59 14.17 14.63 9.98
CA ILE A 59 13.19 13.76 10.66
C ILE A 59 11.77 14.10 10.19
N VAL A 60 11.39 15.38 10.20
CA VAL A 60 10.04 15.81 9.78
C VAL A 60 9.76 15.42 8.33
N ARG A 61 10.73 15.60 7.44
CA ARG A 61 10.61 15.18 6.04
C ARG A 61 10.46 13.67 5.90
N GLN A 62 11.25 12.89 6.64
CA GLN A 62 11.17 11.43 6.62
C GLN A 62 9.85 10.92 7.22
N GLU A 63 9.34 11.53 8.30
CA GLU A 63 8.04 11.21 8.88
C GLU A 63 6.90 11.41 7.88
N GLN A 64 6.90 12.53 7.16
CA GLN A 64 5.90 12.81 6.13
C GLN A 64 5.98 11.77 5.00
N TYR A 65 7.19 11.37 4.61
CA TYR A 65 7.40 10.37 3.59
C TYR A 65 6.89 8.99 4.00
N VAL A 66 7.24 8.51 5.20
CA VAL A 66 6.76 7.24 5.77
C VAL A 66 5.24 7.23 5.91
N LYS A 67 4.64 8.34 6.40
CA LYS A 67 3.20 8.47 6.51
C LYS A 67 2.52 8.34 5.14
N TRP A 68 3.07 9.01 4.14
CA TRP A 68 2.57 8.94 2.79
C TRP A 68 2.69 7.53 2.18
N LEU A 69 3.81 6.83 2.40
CA LEU A 69 3.99 5.44 1.95
C LEU A 69 2.98 4.48 2.61
N ASN A 70 2.71 4.68 3.90
CA ASN A 70 1.68 3.95 4.63
C ASN A 70 0.29 4.19 4.02
N GLU A 71 -0.11 5.45 3.81
CA GLU A 71 -1.37 5.79 3.13
C GLU A 71 -1.47 5.13 1.75
N TYR A 72 -0.38 5.18 0.97
CA TYR A 72 -0.31 4.54 -0.33
C TYR A 72 -0.46 3.01 -0.28
N TYR A 73 0.16 2.36 0.72
CA TYR A 73 0.03 0.92 0.95
C TYR A 73 -1.43 0.52 1.18
N PHE A 74 -2.11 1.23 2.07
CA PHE A 74 -3.50 0.95 2.39
C PHE A 74 -4.43 1.22 1.21
N GLU A 75 -4.25 2.33 0.50
CA GLU A 75 -5.14 2.73 -0.59
C GLU A 75 -4.97 1.93 -1.88
N TYR A 76 -3.74 1.55 -2.24
CA TYR A 76 -3.45 1.04 -3.59
C TYR A 76 -2.84 -0.37 -3.60
N VAL A 77 -2.16 -0.78 -2.53
CA VAL A 77 -1.49 -2.10 -2.48
C VAL A 77 -2.38 -3.14 -1.78
N LEU A 78 -3.05 -2.77 -0.70
CA LEU A 78 -3.99 -3.63 0.02
C LEU A 78 -5.35 -3.74 -0.67
N VAL A 79 -5.87 -2.65 -1.24
CA VAL A 79 -7.09 -2.67 -2.08
C VAL A 79 -6.76 -3.39 -3.37
N ASP A 80 -6.94 -4.70 -3.37
CA ASP A 80 -6.83 -5.53 -4.56
C ASP A 80 -8.06 -5.26 -5.45
N PRO A 81 -7.91 -4.62 -6.63
CA PRO A 81 -9.05 -4.34 -7.51
C PRO A 81 -9.72 -5.63 -8.03
N ASN A 82 -9.10 -6.80 -7.83
CA ASN A 82 -9.70 -8.10 -8.13
C ASN A 82 -10.41 -8.75 -6.94
N LYS A 83 -10.21 -8.31 -5.68
CA LYS A 83 -10.94 -8.88 -4.53
C LYS A 83 -12.37 -8.38 -4.37
N GLY A 84 -12.78 -7.36 -5.13
CA GLY A 84 -14.17 -6.92 -5.22
C GLY A 84 -15.01 -7.69 -6.26
N LYS A 85 -14.41 -8.56 -7.08
CA LYS A 85 -15.17 -9.45 -7.95
C LYS A 85 -15.34 -10.77 -7.23
N VAL A 86 -16.47 -10.92 -6.54
CA VAL A 86 -17.00 -12.24 -6.23
C VAL A 86 -16.91 -13.06 -7.51
N PRO A 87 -16.27 -14.24 -7.51
CA PRO A 87 -16.21 -15.04 -8.72
C PRO A 87 -17.66 -15.40 -9.10
N ASN A 88 -18.08 -15.02 -10.31
CA ASN A 88 -19.39 -15.35 -10.91
C ASN A 88 -19.77 -16.84 -10.82
N THR A 89 -18.82 -17.71 -10.46
CA THR A 89 -19.05 -19.13 -10.19
C THR A 89 -20.01 -19.37 -9.04
N LEU A 90 -20.02 -18.53 -7.99
CA LEU A 90 -20.95 -18.69 -6.86
C LEU A 90 -22.40 -18.42 -7.29
N GLU A 91 -22.64 -17.39 -8.09
CA GLU A 91 -23.98 -17.11 -8.64
C GLU A 91 -24.41 -18.20 -9.61
N GLU A 92 -23.53 -18.68 -10.49
CA GLU A 92 -23.85 -19.78 -11.41
C GLU A 92 -24.13 -21.12 -10.69
N GLU A 93 -23.43 -21.40 -9.59
CA GLU A 93 -23.69 -22.57 -8.75
C GLU A 93 -24.99 -22.43 -7.95
N PHE A 94 -25.26 -21.24 -7.43
CA PHE A 94 -26.49 -20.93 -6.71
C PHE A 94 -27.71 -21.01 -7.63
N ASP A 95 -27.61 -20.50 -8.87
CA ASP A 95 -28.65 -20.60 -9.89
C ASP A 95 -28.95 -22.06 -10.27
N LYS A 96 -27.92 -22.90 -10.35
CA LYS A 96 -28.08 -24.34 -10.62
C LYS A 96 -28.77 -25.05 -9.45
N LEU A 97 -28.54 -24.61 -8.22
CA LEU A 97 -29.18 -25.15 -7.01
C LEU A 97 -30.63 -24.68 -6.85
N ILE A 98 -30.96 -23.44 -7.25
CA ILE A 98 -32.30 -22.85 -7.12
C ILE A 98 -33.25 -23.30 -8.24
N LYS A 99 -32.77 -23.44 -9.48
CA LYS A 99 -33.60 -23.83 -10.63
C LYS A 99 -34.49 -25.07 -10.42
N PRO A 100 -34.02 -26.16 -9.79
CA PRO A 100 -34.87 -27.32 -9.47
C PRO A 100 -35.99 -26.98 -8.49
N ILE A 101 -35.72 -26.14 -7.50
CA ILE A 101 -36.66 -25.76 -6.44
C ILE A 101 -37.76 -24.86 -7.01
N GLU A 102 -37.40 -23.86 -7.83
CA GLU A 102 -38.38 -23.01 -8.53
C GLU A 102 -39.27 -23.81 -9.49
N LYS A 103 -38.71 -24.84 -10.12
CA LYS A 103 -39.47 -25.73 -11.03
C LYS A 103 -40.50 -26.57 -10.28
N ILE A 104 -40.24 -26.91 -9.02
CA ILE A 104 -41.18 -27.64 -8.14
C ILE A 104 -42.28 -26.70 -7.63
N GLN A 105 -41.96 -25.44 -7.32
CA GLN A 105 -42.92 -24.45 -6.82
C GLN A 105 -43.84 -23.82 -7.89
N LYS A 106 -43.54 -24.00 -9.19
CA LYS A 106 -44.41 -23.56 -10.31
C LYS A 106 -45.51 -24.57 -10.68
N LYS A 107 -45.65 -25.68 -9.94
CA LYS A 107 -46.82 -26.57 -9.98
C LYS A 107 -47.77 -26.21 -8.86
#